data_AF-A0A353GQQ5-F1
#
_entry.id   AF-A0A353GQQ5-F1
#
_cell.length_a   1.000
_cell.length_b   1.000
_cell.length_c   1.000
_cell.angle_alpha   90.00
_cell.angle_beta   90.00
_cell.angle_gamma   90.00
#
_symmetry.space_group_name_H-M   'P 1'
#
loop_
_entity.id
_entity.type
_entity.pdbx_description
1 polymer ?
#
loop_
_entity_poly.entity_id
_entity_poly.type
_entity_poly.pdbx_seq_one_letter_code
_entity_poly.pdbx_strand_id
1 'polypeptide(L)'
;MPYNFAQRLNNAKNMLAGMTTYADRISKRGISAESLANASTLYDQTNTVQNERNALKARSQEATAQAEELMEELESFCSEAKKLIKIEFPKETWPEFGFRLGEYAGKTGTTPDDNKTTASILQSA
;
A
#
# COMPACT_ATOMS: atom_id res chain seq x y z
N MET A 1 -22.77 9.31 -12.11
CA MET A 1 -21.66 9.19 -11.14
C MET A 1 -22.24 9.27 -9.73
N PRO A 2 -22.04 8.27 -8.86
CA PRO A 2 -22.45 8.39 -7.46
C PRO A 2 -21.64 9.49 -6.77
N TYR A 3 -22.29 10.29 -5.91
CA TYR A 3 -21.61 11.32 -5.12
C TYR A 3 -20.54 10.71 -4.22
N ASN A 4 -19.35 11.34 -4.18
CA ASN A 4 -18.31 10.93 -3.24
C ASN A 4 -18.73 11.29 -1.79
N PHE A 5 -18.06 10.70 -0.80
CA PHE A 5 -18.45 10.86 0.61
C PHE A 5 -18.50 12.34 1.05
N ALA A 6 -17.51 13.14 0.66
CA ALA A 6 -17.45 14.56 1.01
C ALA A 6 -18.62 15.35 0.40
N GLN A 7 -18.99 15.06 -0.84
CA GLN A 7 -20.17 15.65 -1.49
C GLN A 7 -21.46 15.27 -0.78
N ARG A 8 -21.60 14.01 -0.36
CA ARG A 8 -22.76 13.54 0.42
C ARG A 8 -22.86 14.25 1.77
N LEU A 9 -21.73 14.41 2.47
CA LEU A 9 -21.67 15.10 3.75
C LEU A 9 -22.02 16.59 3.62
N ASN A 10 -21.48 17.27 2.60
CA ASN A 10 -21.82 18.67 2.31
C ASN A 10 -23.30 18.85 1.94
N ASN A 11 -23.87 17.94 1.16
CA ASN A 11 -25.29 17.97 0.84
C ASN A 11 -26.15 17.80 2.10
N ALA A 12 -25.78 16.87 2.99
CA ALA A 12 -26.46 16.69 4.27
C ALA A 12 -26.37 17.94 5.15
N LYS A 13 -25.21 18.60 5.22
CA LYS A 13 -25.02 19.88 5.91
C LYS A 13 -25.98 20.95 5.40
N ASN A 14 -26.04 21.12 4.08
CA ASN A 14 -26.91 22.12 3.45
C ASN A 14 -28.39 21.83 3.68
N MET A 15 -28.78 20.55 3.62
CA MET A 15 -30.14 20.11 3.90
C MET A 15 -30.54 20.41 5.35
N LEU A 16 -29.68 20.06 6.32
CA LEU A 16 -29.92 20.34 7.73
C LEU A 16 -30.02 21.85 8.00
N ALA A 17 -29.13 22.66 7.41
CA ALA A 17 -29.19 24.10 7.52
C ALA A 17 -30.54 24.65 7.02
N GLY A 18 -31.00 24.21 5.85
CA GLY A 18 -32.31 24.59 5.30
C GLY A 18 -33.47 24.14 6.19
N MET A 19 -33.42 22.91 6.71
CA MET A 19 -34.46 22.40 7.62
C MET A 19 -34.52 23.19 8.93
N THR A 20 -33.38 23.61 9.47
CA THR A 20 -33.31 24.49 10.64
C THR A 20 -33.85 25.88 10.35
N THR A 21 -33.51 26.49 9.21
CA THR A 21 -34.04 27.80 8.80
C THR A 21 -35.55 27.80 8.64
N TYR A 22 -36.13 26.70 8.15
CA TYR A 22 -37.57 26.57 7.92
C TYR A 22 -38.27 25.66 8.95
N ALA A 23 -37.71 25.54 10.16
CA ALA A 23 -38.17 24.62 11.20
C ALA A 23 -39.68 24.71 11.48
N ASP A 24 -40.22 25.92 11.59
CA ASP A 24 -41.65 26.16 11.86
C ASP A 24 -42.59 25.68 10.74
N ARG A 25 -42.08 25.60 9.50
CA ARG A 25 -42.86 25.17 8.34
C ARG A 25 -42.80 23.65 8.18
N ILE A 26 -41.65 23.05 8.44
CA ILE A 26 -41.45 21.60 8.33
C ILE A 26 -42.00 20.85 9.55
N SER A 27 -42.09 21.49 10.72
CA SER A 27 -42.75 20.94 11.90
C SER A 27 -44.23 20.65 11.66
N LYS A 28 -44.91 21.53 10.91
CA LYS A 28 -46.28 21.34 10.43
C LYS A 28 -46.44 20.17 9.45
N ARG A 29 -45.33 19.63 8.94
CA ARG A 29 -45.29 18.45 8.06
C ARG A 29 -44.80 17.19 8.77
N GLY A 30 -44.65 17.23 10.10
CA GLY A 30 -44.32 16.08 10.93
C GLY A 30 -42.84 15.91 11.26
N ILE A 31 -41.97 16.86 10.88
CA ILE A 31 -40.56 16.82 11.28
C ILE A 31 -40.41 17.56 12.61
N SER A 32 -40.27 16.80 13.71
CA SER A 32 -40.10 17.38 15.04
C SER A 32 -38.73 18.05 15.20
N ALA A 33 -38.65 19.00 16.14
CA ALA A 33 -37.37 19.61 16.53
C ALA A 33 -36.38 18.55 17.06
N GLU A 34 -36.89 17.52 17.75
CA GLU A 34 -36.08 16.37 18.20
C GLU A 34 -35.49 15.59 17.02
N SER A 35 -36.27 15.35 15.95
CA SER A 35 -35.77 14.67 14.75
C SER A 35 -34.63 15.46 14.10
N LEU A 36 -34.76 16.79 14.07
CA LEU A 36 -33.74 17.67 13.51
C LEU A 36 -32.47 17.69 14.37
N ALA A 37 -32.63 17.71 15.71
CA ALA A 37 -31.51 17.61 16.63
C ALA A 37 -30.76 16.27 16.48
N ASN A 38 -31.49 15.16 16.40
CA ASN A 38 -30.92 13.83 16.16
C ASN A 38 -30.15 13.78 14.84
N ALA A 39 -30.70 14.37 13.77
CA ALA A 39 -30.04 14.42 12.48
C ALA A 39 -28.77 15.29 12.49
N SER A 40 -28.76 16.39 13.26
CA SER A 40 -27.56 17.20 13.50
C SER A 40 -26.48 16.39 14.23
N THR A 41 -26.84 15.68 15.30
CA THR A 41 -25.92 14.80 16.02
C THR A 41 -25.31 13.73 15.11
N LEU A 42 -26.13 13.09 14.27
CA LEU A 42 -25.65 12.11 13.30
C LEU A 42 -24.67 12.73 12.29
N TYR A 43 -24.96 13.94 11.82
CA TYR A 43 -24.06 14.68 10.94
C TYR A 43 -22.71 14.94 11.61
N ASP A 44 -22.71 15.43 12.86
CA ASP A 44 -21.49 15.74 13.60
C ASP A 44 -20.65 14.49 13.86
N GLN A 45 -21.28 13.39 14.27
CA GLN A 45 -20.63 12.09 14.42
C GLN A 45 -20.01 11.61 13.10
N THR A 46 -20.76 11.72 12.00
CA THR A 46 -20.28 11.32 10.67
C THR A 46 -19.08 12.16 10.24
N ASN A 47 -19.12 13.47 10.49
CA ASN A 47 -18.04 14.39 10.17
C ASN A 47 -16.78 14.09 10.99
N THR A 48 -16.92 13.78 12.28
CA THR A 48 -15.82 13.37 13.16
C THR A 48 -15.14 12.10 12.64
N VAL A 49 -15.91 11.04 12.40
CA VAL A 49 -15.39 9.76 11.88
C VAL A 49 -14.72 9.95 10.52
N GLN A 50 -15.27 10.82 9.67
CA GLN A 50 -14.68 11.15 8.37
C GLN A 50 -13.31 11.83 8.50
N ASN A 51 -13.15 12.74 9.46
CA ASN A 51 -11.88 13.40 9.74
C ASN A 51 -10.85 12.42 10.32
N GLU A 52 -11.27 11.57 11.27
CA GLU A 52 -10.43 10.51 11.84
C GLU A 52 -9.93 9.55 10.76
N ARG A 53 -10.80 9.12 9.84
CA ARG A 53 -10.42 8.27 8.71
C ARG A 53 -9.35 8.93 7.84
N ASN A 54 -9.50 10.22 7.56
CA ASN A 54 -8.52 10.96 6.76
C ASN A 54 -7.17 11.08 7.49
N ALA A 55 -7.19 11.30 8.81
CA ALA A 55 -5.98 11.34 9.63
C ALA A 55 -5.29 9.97 9.68
N LEU A 56 -6.03 8.88 9.87
CA LEU A 56 -5.49 7.52 9.84
C LEU A 56 -4.88 7.18 8.48
N LYS A 57 -5.50 7.62 7.39
CA LYS A 57 -4.94 7.43 6.05
C LYS A 57 -3.61 8.16 5.89
N ALA A 58 -3.50 9.40 6.36
CA ALA A 58 -2.25 10.14 6.34
C ALA A 58 -1.16 9.44 7.17
N ARG A 59 -1.47 9.05 8.41
CA ARG A 59 -0.54 8.32 9.28
C ARG A 59 -0.10 6.98 8.69
N SER A 60 -1.00 6.27 8.01
CA SER A 60 -0.66 5.02 7.33
C SER A 60 0.36 5.25 6.21
N GLN A 61 0.21 6.34 5.45
CA GLN A 61 1.15 6.68 4.38
C GLN A 61 2.52 7.07 4.94
N GLU A 62 2.55 7.86 6.01
CA GLU A 62 3.78 8.23 6.73
C GLU A 62 4.50 6.99 7.27
N ALA A 63 3.76 6.08 7.93
CA ALA A 63 4.33 4.84 8.47
C ALA A 63 4.86 3.90 7.36
N THR A 64 4.19 3.84 6.21
CA THR A 64 4.69 3.09 5.05
C THR A 64 6.01 3.66 4.54
N ALA A 65 6.10 4.98 4.36
CA ALA A 65 7.34 5.62 3.91
C ALA A 65 8.50 5.35 4.88
N GLN A 66 8.24 5.45 6.19
CA GLN A 66 9.24 5.15 7.22
C GLN A 66 9.67 3.67 7.21
N ALA A 67 8.73 2.75 7.00
CA ALA A 67 9.04 1.32 6.93
C ALA A 67 9.89 0.98 5.71
N GLU A 68 9.63 1.62 4.56
CA GLU A 68 10.42 1.45 3.34
C GLU A 68 11.86 1.96 3.54
N GLU A 69 12.04 3.16 4.11
CA GLU A 69 13.36 3.73 4.41
C GLU A 69 14.18 2.81 5.34
N LEU A 70 13.58 2.35 6.44
CA LEU A 70 14.24 1.43 7.37
C LEU A 70 14.58 0.07 6.73
N MET A 71 13.73 -0.40 5.81
CA MET A 71 13.99 -1.65 5.10
C MET A 71 15.17 -1.50 4.13
N GLU A 72 15.27 -0.38 3.41
CA GLU A 72 16.42 -0.10 2.53
C GLU A 72 17.74 -0.07 3.32
N GLU A 73 17.75 0.59 4.48
CA GLU A 73 18.92 0.59 5.38
C GLU A 73 19.28 -0.82 5.85
N LEU A 74 18.29 -1.59 6.27
CA LEU A 74 18.49 -2.97 6.72
C LEU A 74 19.02 -3.87 5.59
N GLU A 75 18.50 -3.72 4.38
CA GLU A 75 18.95 -4.47 3.20
C GLU A 75 20.37 -4.12 2.80
N SER A 76 20.74 -2.85 2.89
CA SER A 76 22.11 -2.37 2.67
C SER A 76 23.07 -3.03 3.66
N PHE A 77 22.74 -2.97 4.95
CA PHE A 77 23.53 -3.61 6.02
C PHE A 77 23.64 -5.13 5.79
N CYS A 78 22.52 -5.80 5.51
CA CYS A 78 22.51 -7.23 5.23
C CYS A 78 23.39 -7.57 4.02
N SER A 79 23.39 -6.74 2.99
CA SER A 79 24.19 -6.95 1.78
C SER A 79 25.70 -6.82 2.05
N GLU A 80 26.10 -5.89 2.92
CA GLU A 80 27.49 -5.76 3.37
C GLU A 80 27.90 -6.93 4.27
N ALA A 81 27.08 -7.26 5.27
CA ALA A 81 27.31 -8.41 6.15
C ALA A 81 27.44 -9.71 5.35
N LYS A 82 26.61 -9.89 4.31
CA LYS A 82 26.70 -11.04 3.40
C LYS A 82 28.06 -11.13 2.70
N LYS A 83 28.70 -10.01 2.34
CA LYS A 83 30.03 -10.01 1.73
C LYS A 83 31.10 -10.48 2.74
N LEU A 84 31.02 -9.98 3.97
CA LEU A 84 31.94 -10.37 5.04
C LEU A 84 31.82 -11.86 5.40
N ILE A 85 30.60 -12.39 5.51
CA ILE A 85 30.35 -13.80 5.79
C ILE A 85 30.97 -14.70 4.70
N LYS A 86 30.91 -14.29 3.42
CA LYS A 86 31.52 -15.04 2.32
C LYS A 86 33.05 -15.08 2.38
N ILE A 87 33.69 -14.09 3.00
CA ILE A 87 35.14 -14.02 3.16
C ILE A 87 35.58 -14.90 4.32
N GLU A 88 34.85 -14.85 5.43
CA GLU A 88 35.24 -15.51 6.69
C GLU A 88 34.84 -16.99 6.76
N PHE A 89 33.65 -17.35 6.27
CA PHE A 89 33.07 -18.67 6.51
C PHE A 89 33.06 -19.58 5.26
N PRO A 90 33.25 -20.89 5.43
CA PRO A 90 33.11 -21.86 4.34
C PRO A 90 31.67 -21.93 3.85
N LYS A 91 31.49 -22.31 2.57
CA LYS A 91 30.19 -22.32 1.88
C LYS A 91 29.12 -23.20 2.55
N GLU A 92 29.54 -24.19 3.32
CA GLU A 92 28.68 -25.11 4.06
C GLU A 92 27.90 -24.39 5.17
N THR A 93 28.43 -23.29 5.72
CA THR A 93 27.81 -22.53 6.81
C THR A 93 26.87 -21.42 6.28
N TRP A 94 26.94 -21.09 4.99
CA TRP A 94 26.13 -20.00 4.41
C TRP A 94 24.60 -20.20 4.53
N PRO A 95 24.03 -21.41 4.43
CA PRO A 95 22.59 -21.60 4.63
C PRO A 95 22.08 -21.12 6.01
N GLU A 96 22.92 -21.15 7.05
CA GLU A 96 22.54 -20.67 8.40
C GLU A 96 22.31 -19.16 8.45
N PHE A 97 22.95 -18.40 7.55
CA PHE A 97 22.76 -16.96 7.39
C PHE A 97 21.67 -16.61 6.35
N GLY A 98 20.89 -17.60 5.90
CA GLY A 98 19.79 -17.41 4.95
C GLY A 98 20.22 -17.31 3.48
N PHE A 99 21.46 -17.67 3.14
CA PHE A 99 21.87 -17.77 1.73
C PHE A 99 21.21 -19.01 1.09
N ARG A 100 20.40 -18.82 0.04
CA ARG A 100 19.81 -19.95 -0.70
C ARG A 100 20.77 -20.51 -1.75
N LEU A 101 20.90 -21.84 -1.78
CA LEU A 101 21.83 -22.59 -2.65
C LEU A 101 21.65 -22.32 -4.16
N GLY A 102 20.45 -21.91 -4.60
CA GLY A 102 20.12 -21.65 -6.01
C GLY A 102 20.51 -20.25 -6.53
N GLU A 103 20.83 -19.30 -5.66
CA GLU A 103 21.23 -17.93 -6.05
C GLU A 103 22.71 -17.83 -6.46
N TYR A 104 23.50 -18.89 -6.20
CA TYR A 104 24.96 -18.86 -6.32
C TYR A 104 25.56 -19.99 -7.18
N ALA A 105 24.75 -20.86 -7.79
CA ALA A 105 25.23 -21.89 -8.72
C ALA A 105 25.70 -21.33 -10.09
N GLY A 106 25.45 -20.05 -10.38
CA GLY A 106 25.63 -19.46 -11.71
C GLY A 106 26.93 -18.69 -11.99
N LYS A 107 27.97 -18.75 -11.14
CA LYS A 107 29.25 -18.06 -11.41
C LYS A 107 30.51 -18.86 -11.11
N THR A 108 30.49 -20.17 -11.32
CA THR A 108 31.72 -20.97 -11.45
C THR A 108 31.52 -22.02 -12.53
N GLY A 109 31.77 -21.65 -13.78
CA GLY A 109 31.67 -22.55 -14.92
C GLY A 109 32.03 -21.85 -16.22
N THR A 110 33.33 -21.80 -16.49
CA THR A 110 33.97 -21.98 -17.81
C THR A 110 33.09 -21.70 -19.03
N THR A 111 33.40 -20.66 -19.81
CA THR A 111 32.95 -20.56 -21.21
C THR A 111 33.60 -21.71 -22.01
N PRO A 112 32.85 -22.68 -22.54
CA PRO A 112 33.32 -23.50 -23.63
C PRO A 112 33.04 -22.72 -24.92
N ASP A 113 34.10 -22.55 -25.70
CA ASP A 113 34.08 -22.12 -27.08
C ASP A 113 33.19 -23.07 -27.91
N ASP A 114 32.03 -22.60 -28.36
CA ASP A 114 31.15 -23.32 -29.30
C ASP A 114 30.84 -22.43 -30.50
N ASN A 115 31.87 -22.03 -31.26
CA ASN A 115 31.68 -21.83 -32.68
C ASN A 115 31.68 -23.19 -33.40
N LYS A 116 30.53 -23.88 -33.39
CA LYS A 116 30.22 -24.92 -34.38
C LYS A 116 28.83 -24.72 -34.97
N THR A 117 28.75 -23.61 -35.70
CA THR A 117 27.78 -23.30 -36.74
C THR A 117 27.66 -24.46 -37.74
N THR A 118 26.54 -25.18 -37.62
CA THR A 118 25.60 -25.55 -38.69
C THR A 118 25.99 -26.59 -39.76
N ALA A 119 25.10 -27.58 -39.86
CA ALA A 119 24.59 -28.21 -41.08
C ALA A 119 25.58 -28.95 -42.00
N SER A 120 25.67 -30.27 -41.77
CA SER A 120 25.97 -31.23 -42.81
C SER A 120 24.70 -32.02 -43.15
N ILE A 121 23.79 -31.45 -43.97
CA ILE A 121 22.77 -32.21 -44.72
C ILE A 121 22.50 -31.49 -46.06
N LEU A 122 23.16 -31.96 -47.13
CA LEU A 122 22.62 -32.22 -48.48
C LEU A 122 23.77 -32.27 -49.51
N GLN A 123 24.25 -33.48 -49.76
CA GLN A 123 24.86 -33.81 -51.04
C GLN A 123 24.45 -35.24 -51.43
N SER A 124 23.71 -35.35 -52.53
CA SER A 124 23.61 -36.46 -53.50
C SER A 124 22.41 -36.09 -54.39
N ALA A 125 22.66 -35.55 -55.58
CA ALA A 125 22.83 -36.30 -56.83
C ALA A 125 21.48 -36.77 -57.39
#